data_AF-A0A1V9YL62-F1
#
_entry.id   AF-A0A1V9YL62-F1
#
_cell.length_a   1.000
_cell.length_b   1.000
_cell.length_c   1.000
_cell.angle_alpha   90.00
_cell.angle_beta   90.00
_cell.angle_gamma   90.00
#
_symmetry.space_group_name_H-M   'P 1'
#
loop_
_entity.id
_entity.type
_entity.pdbx_description
1 polymer ?
#
loop_
_entity_poly.entity_id
_entity_poly.type
_entity_poly.pdbx_seq_one_letter_code
_entity_poly.pdbx_strand_id
1 'polypeptide(L)'
;MDCPYIVRLVGANWTRPVDVEAVVEFMDRGDLRSVLSTTVPADFPWTEKRRSILSVVEGLIYLHTFETAIIHRDVKSRNVLLDSVKGTKITDFGVSREVDEGTLTNGIGTYQWMAPEVISGHHYSTAADVYSFGVLLSEYSTHRLPYANFVNPSTRLPFPQQVVLTKVAAGELRPAFDESTTPSWVVELATACLAFNPDDRPTMMQAAAKVPKA
;
A
#
# COMPACT_ATOMS: atom_id res chain seq x y z
N MET A 1 -10.12 -0.48 -19.14
CA MET A 1 -10.01 0.17 -17.82
C MET A 1 -9.60 1.61 -18.06
N ASP A 2 -10.46 2.55 -17.74
CA ASP A 2 -10.14 3.99 -17.74
C ASP A 2 -10.57 4.53 -16.37
N CYS A 3 -9.59 4.96 -15.58
CA CYS A 3 -9.78 5.45 -14.22
C CYS A 3 -8.75 6.54 -13.95
N PRO A 4 -9.15 7.73 -13.48
CA PRO A 4 -8.23 8.82 -13.23
C PRO A 4 -7.22 8.53 -12.10
N TYR A 5 -7.49 7.51 -11.28
CA TYR A 5 -6.66 7.12 -10.13
C TYR A 5 -5.78 5.90 -10.38
N ILE A 6 -5.78 5.38 -11.61
CA ILE A 6 -4.94 4.27 -12.03
C ILE A 6 -4.02 4.76 -13.14
N VAL A 7 -2.75 4.39 -13.07
CA VAL A 7 -1.78 4.70 -14.13
C VAL A 7 -2.25 4.09 -15.44
N ARG A 8 -2.42 4.95 -16.45
CA ARG A 8 -2.93 4.60 -17.77
C ARG A 8 -1.85 3.89 -18.58
N LEU A 9 -2.19 2.70 -19.06
CA LEU A 9 -1.45 2.04 -20.13
C LEU A 9 -1.65 2.82 -21.43
N VAL A 10 -0.55 3.31 -22.01
CA VAL A 10 -0.52 4.03 -23.28
C VAL A 10 -0.40 3.04 -24.44
N GLY A 11 0.39 1.99 -24.27
CA GLY A 11 0.58 0.94 -25.26
C GLY A 11 1.47 -0.17 -24.73
N ALA A 12 1.67 -1.19 -25.55
CA ALA A 12 2.65 -2.24 -25.28
C ALA A 12 3.49 -2.46 -26.54
N ASN A 13 4.75 -2.79 -26.35
CA ASN A 13 5.70 -3.09 -27.41
C ASN A 13 6.28 -4.48 -27.16
N TRP A 14 6.38 -5.31 -28.19
CA TRP A 14 7.07 -6.58 -28.09
C TRP A 14 7.51 -7.05 -29.47
N THR A 15 8.68 -7.67 -29.54
CA THR A 15 9.14 -8.40 -30.75
C THR A 15 9.03 -9.91 -30.57
N ARG A 16 9.22 -10.39 -29.33
CA ARG A 16 8.99 -11.77 -28.90
C ARG A 16 8.17 -11.75 -27.61
N PRO A 17 7.44 -12.83 -27.27
CA PRO A 17 6.64 -12.89 -26.04
C PRO A 17 7.41 -12.64 -24.74
N VAL A 18 8.74 -12.85 -24.74
CA VAL A 18 9.61 -12.60 -23.59
C VAL A 18 10.05 -11.14 -23.44
N ASP A 19 9.87 -10.33 -24.48
CA ASP A 19 10.31 -8.93 -24.56
C ASP A 19 9.11 -7.98 -24.51
N VAL A 20 8.07 -8.34 -23.75
CA VAL A 20 6.88 -7.48 -23.61
C VAL A 20 7.20 -6.30 -22.71
N GLU A 21 7.11 -5.11 -23.28
CA GLU A 21 7.29 -3.83 -22.62
C GLU A 21 5.95 -3.10 -22.55
N ALA A 22 5.61 -2.56 -21.38
CA ALA A 22 4.46 -1.70 -21.20
C ALA A 22 4.89 -0.23 -21.24
N VAL A 23 4.23 0.56 -22.08
CA VAL A 23 4.37 2.02 -22.08
C VAL A 23 3.21 2.59 -21.28
N VAL A 24 3.52 3.25 -20.17
CA VAL A 24 2.54 3.87 -19.28
C VAL A 24 2.70 5.38 -19.26
N GLU A 25 1.67 6.09 -18.79
CA GLU A 25 1.82 7.52 -18.55
C GLU A 25 2.91 7.81 -17.52
N PHE A 26 3.67 8.88 -17.75
CA PHE A 26 4.74 9.30 -16.84
C PHE A 26 4.16 10.14 -15.68
N MET A 27 4.63 9.87 -14.45
CA MET A 27 4.23 10.56 -13.22
C MET A 27 5.46 11.30 -12.65
N ASP A 28 5.48 12.64 -12.78
CA ASP A 28 6.71 13.44 -12.69
C ASP A 28 7.31 13.61 -11.29
N ARG A 29 6.56 13.27 -10.23
CA ARG A 29 7.07 13.28 -8.85
C ARG A 29 7.53 11.90 -8.35
N GLY A 30 7.49 10.88 -9.21
CA GLY A 30 7.89 9.52 -8.88
C GLY A 30 6.93 8.87 -7.88
N ASP A 31 7.44 7.89 -7.12
CA ASP A 31 6.65 7.11 -6.18
C ASP A 31 6.60 7.73 -4.76
N LEU A 32 5.56 7.39 -4.01
CA LEU A 32 5.32 7.90 -2.66
C LEU A 32 6.46 7.54 -1.69
N ARG A 33 7.10 6.37 -1.84
CA ARG A 33 8.22 5.99 -0.96
C ARG A 33 9.39 6.97 -1.11
N SER A 34 9.70 7.32 -2.35
CA SER A 34 10.72 8.31 -2.70
C SER A 34 10.36 9.68 -2.12
N VAL A 35 9.12 10.15 -2.33
CA VAL A 35 8.63 11.41 -1.76
C VAL A 35 8.74 11.43 -0.23
N LEU A 36 8.22 10.41 0.46
CA LEU A 36 8.24 10.35 1.94
C LEU A 36 9.66 10.28 2.51
N SER A 37 10.60 9.63 1.80
CA SER A 37 12.00 9.53 2.25
C SER A 37 12.82 10.80 2.06
N THR A 38 12.40 11.68 1.15
CA THR A 38 13.13 12.90 0.77
C THR A 38 12.48 14.18 1.28
N THR A 39 11.27 14.09 1.84
CA THR A 39 10.53 15.23 2.39
C THR A 39 10.39 15.11 3.91
N VAL A 40 10.49 16.25 4.59
CA VAL A 40 10.03 16.33 5.99
C VAL A 40 8.50 16.46 6.00
N PRO A 41 7.81 16.08 7.10
CA PRO A 41 6.34 16.15 7.18
C PRO A 41 5.73 17.53 6.86
N ALA A 42 6.49 18.61 7.06
CA ALA A 42 6.07 19.97 6.71
C ALA A 42 5.93 20.20 5.20
N ASP A 43 6.77 19.56 4.38
CA ASP A 43 6.81 19.72 2.92
C ASP A 43 5.79 18.82 2.21
N PHE A 44 5.20 17.86 2.92
CA PHE A 44 4.08 17.06 2.46
C PHE A 44 2.93 17.12 3.49
N PRO A 45 2.23 18.25 3.58
CA PRO A 45 1.26 18.49 4.66
C PRO A 45 0.05 17.57 4.55
N TRP A 46 -0.69 17.42 5.65
CA TRP A 46 -1.86 16.54 5.71
C TRP A 46 -2.95 16.86 4.69
N THR A 47 -3.05 18.10 4.24
CA THR A 47 -3.95 18.48 3.14
C THR A 47 -3.60 17.78 1.84
N GLU A 48 -2.31 17.69 1.50
CA GLU A 48 -1.83 16.95 0.32
C GLU A 48 -1.89 15.44 0.54
N LYS A 49 -1.45 14.96 1.71
CA LYS A 49 -1.55 13.54 2.08
C LYS A 49 -2.99 13.04 1.97
N ARG A 50 -3.97 13.81 2.45
CA ARG A 50 -5.40 13.48 2.35
C ARG A 50 -5.85 13.32 0.90
N ARG A 51 -5.45 14.23 -0.01
CA ARG A 51 -5.79 14.11 -1.44
C ARG A 51 -5.20 12.82 -2.02
N SER A 52 -3.94 12.54 -1.70
CA SER A 52 -3.25 11.32 -2.14
C SER A 52 -3.92 10.06 -1.60
N ILE A 53 -4.27 10.04 -0.31
CA ILE A 53 -5.00 8.95 0.35
C ILE A 53 -6.35 8.72 -0.34
N LEU A 54 -7.11 9.79 -0.60
CA LEU A 54 -8.39 9.69 -1.30
C LEU A 54 -8.24 9.09 -2.69
N SER A 55 -7.25 9.54 -3.48
CA SER A 55 -6.98 8.96 -4.80
C SER A 55 -6.64 7.48 -4.74
N VAL A 56 -5.86 7.03 -3.75
CA VAL A 56 -5.57 5.59 -3.55
C VAL A 56 -6.87 4.84 -3.23
N VAL A 57 -7.71 5.38 -2.35
CA VAL A 57 -9.00 4.78 -2.00
C VAL A 57 -9.89 4.64 -3.25
N GLU A 58 -10.03 5.69 -4.04
CA GLU A 58 -10.86 5.70 -5.25
C GLU A 58 -10.31 4.73 -6.32
N GLY A 59 -8.98 4.64 -6.47
CA GLY A 59 -8.36 3.66 -7.36
C GLY A 59 -8.65 2.21 -6.94
N LEU A 60 -8.60 1.92 -5.64
CA LEU A 60 -8.93 0.59 -5.12
C LEU A 60 -10.43 0.29 -5.20
N ILE A 61 -11.31 1.27 -4.96
CA ILE A 61 -12.75 1.13 -5.22
C ILE A 61 -12.99 0.72 -6.66
N TYR A 62 -12.36 1.42 -7.61
CA TYR A 62 -12.49 1.11 -9.03
C TYR A 62 -12.12 -0.35 -9.31
N LEU A 63 -10.98 -0.85 -8.81
CA LEU A 63 -10.57 -2.24 -9.01
C LEU A 63 -11.51 -3.25 -8.35
N HIS A 64 -11.95 -2.98 -7.12
CA HIS A 64 -12.75 -3.91 -6.32
C HIS A 64 -14.21 -4.03 -6.79
N THR A 65 -14.69 -3.08 -7.61
CA THR A 65 -16.11 -3.00 -8.03
C THR A 65 -16.39 -3.57 -9.42
N PHE A 66 -15.39 -4.16 -10.08
CA PHE A 66 -15.62 -4.95 -11.29
C PHE A 66 -16.52 -6.16 -11.00
N GLU A 67 -17.25 -6.64 -12.01
CA GLU A 67 -18.09 -7.84 -11.92
C GLU A 67 -17.32 -9.03 -11.34
N THR A 68 -16.08 -9.23 -11.82
CA THR A 68 -15.06 -10.00 -11.11
C THR A 68 -14.08 -9.02 -10.50
N ALA A 69 -14.10 -8.89 -9.17
CA ALA A 69 -13.25 -7.95 -8.45
C ALA A 69 -11.76 -8.16 -8.82
N ILE A 70 -11.09 -7.06 -9.20
CA ILE A 70 -9.66 -7.06 -9.46
C ILE A 70 -8.97 -6.78 -8.13
N ILE A 71 -8.18 -7.74 -7.63
CA ILE A 71 -7.40 -7.58 -6.40
C ILE A 71 -6.02 -7.06 -6.80
N HIS A 72 -5.57 -5.97 -6.18
CA HIS A 72 -4.27 -5.36 -6.47
C HIS A 72 -3.11 -6.26 -6.04
N ARG A 73 -3.19 -6.86 -4.84
CA ARG A 73 -2.22 -7.80 -4.24
C ARG A 73 -0.86 -7.23 -3.84
N ASP A 74 -0.56 -5.98 -4.18
CA ASP A 74 0.75 -5.35 -3.92
C ASP A 74 0.61 -3.85 -3.62
N VAL A 75 -0.41 -3.47 -2.84
CA VAL A 75 -0.57 -2.08 -2.39
C VAL A 75 0.58 -1.73 -1.44
N LYS A 76 1.42 -0.78 -1.86
CA LYS A 76 2.57 -0.26 -1.10
C LYS A 76 2.97 1.11 -1.60
N SER A 77 3.75 1.86 -0.84
CA SER A 77 4.15 3.23 -1.21
C SER A 77 4.92 3.32 -2.54
N ARG A 78 5.63 2.27 -2.95
CA ARG A 78 6.30 2.23 -4.27
C ARG A 78 5.34 2.14 -5.46
N ASN A 79 4.12 1.64 -5.25
CA ASN A 79 3.10 1.47 -6.28
C ASN A 79 2.06 2.60 -6.25
N VAL A 80 2.34 3.67 -5.50
CA VAL A 80 1.56 4.91 -5.47
C VAL A 80 2.42 5.99 -6.10
N LEU A 81 2.06 6.44 -7.30
CA LEU A 81 2.79 7.45 -8.04
C LEU A 81 2.14 8.83 -7.88
N LEU A 82 2.97 9.87 -7.81
CA LEU A 82 2.54 11.26 -7.68
C LEU A 82 2.93 12.05 -8.92
N ASP A 83 2.11 13.05 -9.23
CA ASP A 83 2.34 13.97 -10.33
C ASP A 83 1.89 15.40 -9.96
N SER A 84 2.60 16.39 -10.49
CA SER A 84 2.35 17.81 -10.24
C SER A 84 1.03 18.30 -10.83
N VAL A 85 0.51 17.66 -11.88
CA VAL A 85 -0.71 18.05 -12.59
C VAL A 85 -1.81 16.99 -12.45
N LYS A 86 -1.46 15.72 -12.62
CA LYS A 86 -2.39 14.58 -12.67
C LYS A 86 -2.79 14.07 -11.29
N GLY A 87 -2.10 14.49 -10.24
CA GLY A 87 -2.35 14.04 -8.86
C GLY A 87 -1.75 12.68 -8.56
N THR A 88 -2.43 11.89 -7.73
CA THR A 88 -1.95 10.57 -7.27
C THR A 88 -2.64 9.45 -8.04
N LYS A 89 -1.88 8.43 -8.43
CA LYS A 89 -2.40 7.22 -9.09
C LYS A 89 -1.74 5.95 -8.56
N ILE A 90 -2.46 4.83 -8.57
CA ILE A 90 -1.92 3.50 -8.25
C ILE A 90 -1.46 2.79 -9.54
N THR A 91 -0.43 1.95 -9.43
CA THR A 91 0.16 1.17 -10.53
C THR A 91 0.41 -0.27 -10.12
N ASP A 92 0.84 -1.12 -11.05
CA ASP A 92 1.34 -2.49 -10.80
C ASP A 92 0.30 -3.39 -10.11
N PHE A 93 -0.96 -3.23 -10.49
CA PHE A 93 -2.05 -4.12 -10.11
C PHE A 93 -2.12 -5.32 -11.07
N GLY A 94 -2.51 -6.48 -10.56
CA GLY A 94 -2.83 -7.64 -11.41
C GLY A 94 -1.65 -8.36 -12.06
N VAL A 95 -0.40 -7.93 -11.85
CA VAL A 95 0.78 -8.66 -12.37
C VAL A 95 1.25 -9.70 -11.33
N SER A 96 0.74 -10.92 -11.48
CA SER A 96 1.40 -12.20 -11.14
C SER A 96 2.27 -12.23 -9.86
N ARG A 97 1.64 -12.50 -8.71
CA ARG A 97 2.28 -13.21 -7.58
C ARG A 97 1.87 -14.70 -7.55
N GLU A 98 1.51 -15.29 -8.69
CA GLU A 98 1.21 -16.73 -8.77
C GLU A 98 2.46 -17.60 -8.94
N VAL A 99 3.66 -17.01 -8.93
CA VAL A 99 4.91 -17.77 -9.02
C VAL A 99 5.90 -17.20 -8.02
N ASP A 100 5.76 -17.57 -6.75
CA ASP A 100 6.94 -17.86 -5.91
C ASP A 100 6.53 -18.47 -4.56
N GLU A 101 6.17 -19.75 -4.58
CA GLU A 101 6.29 -20.59 -3.38
C GLU A 101 7.78 -20.82 -3.01
N GLY A 102 8.74 -20.36 -3.85
CA GLY A 102 10.18 -20.62 -3.74
C GLY A 102 11.08 -19.49 -3.22
N THR A 103 10.68 -18.21 -3.23
CA THR A 103 11.53 -17.07 -2.79
C THR A 103 11.31 -16.63 -1.34
N LEU A 104 11.06 -17.58 -0.44
CA LEU A 104 11.44 -17.40 0.97
C LEU A 104 12.96 -17.29 1.16
N THR A 105 13.74 -17.47 0.09
CA THR A 105 15.19 -17.33 0.07
C THR A 105 15.61 -15.94 -0.41
N ASN A 106 16.13 -15.15 0.53
CA ASN A 106 17.03 -14.01 0.30
C ASN A 106 16.52 -12.87 -0.60
N GLY A 107 15.67 -12.00 -0.02
CA GLY A 107 15.84 -10.56 -0.20
C GLY A 107 15.24 -9.90 -1.45
N ILE A 108 14.29 -10.52 -2.14
CA ILE A 108 13.56 -9.87 -3.25
C ILE A 108 12.06 -10.00 -3.03
N GLY A 109 11.49 -9.02 -2.33
CA GLY A 109 10.06 -8.90 -2.08
C GLY A 109 9.79 -8.05 -0.84
N THR A 110 8.96 -7.01 -0.95
CA THR A 110 8.66 -6.13 0.19
C THR A 110 7.34 -6.56 0.84
N TYR A 111 7.41 -7.59 1.68
CA TYR A 111 6.28 -8.27 2.34
C TYR A 111 5.62 -7.45 3.47
N GLN A 112 6.12 -6.25 3.78
CA GLN A 112 5.70 -5.47 4.95
C GLN A 112 4.23 -5.01 4.91
N TRP A 113 3.64 -4.88 3.72
CA TRP A 113 2.22 -4.50 3.59
C TRP A 113 1.28 -5.70 3.59
N MET A 114 1.79 -6.93 3.60
CA MET A 114 0.93 -8.11 3.47
C MET A 114 0.05 -8.33 4.69
N ALA A 115 -1.18 -8.73 4.41
CA ALA A 115 -2.15 -9.08 5.43
C ALA A 115 -1.78 -10.39 6.13
N PRO A 116 -2.15 -10.57 7.41
CA PRO A 116 -1.83 -11.76 8.20
C PRO A 116 -2.26 -13.08 7.55
N GLU A 117 -3.45 -13.11 6.96
CA GLU A 117 -4.01 -14.27 6.26
C GLU A 117 -3.20 -14.64 5.02
N VAL A 118 -2.69 -13.63 4.30
CA VAL A 118 -1.86 -13.82 3.12
C VAL A 118 -0.48 -14.33 3.50
N ILE A 119 0.13 -13.81 4.58
CA ILE A 119 1.39 -14.33 5.12
C ILE A 119 1.25 -15.80 5.53
N SER A 120 0.06 -16.17 6.04
CA SER A 120 -0.26 -17.53 6.48
C SER A 120 -0.65 -18.46 5.33
N GLY A 121 -0.55 -18.03 4.07
CA GLY A 121 -0.82 -18.85 2.88
C GLY A 121 -2.29 -18.95 2.46
N HIS A 122 -3.18 -18.12 3.00
CA HIS A 122 -4.57 -18.08 2.54
C HIS A 122 -4.72 -17.27 1.24
N HIS A 123 -5.83 -17.48 0.54
CA HIS A 123 -6.13 -16.79 -0.71
C HIS A 123 -6.25 -15.27 -0.54
N TYR A 124 -5.77 -14.54 -1.54
CA TYR A 124 -5.94 -13.10 -1.62
C TYR A 124 -7.40 -12.74 -1.84
N SER A 125 -7.88 -11.75 -1.10
CA SER A 125 -9.19 -11.12 -1.26
C SER A 125 -9.03 -9.60 -1.33
N THR A 126 -10.10 -8.87 -1.66
CA THR A 126 -10.11 -7.40 -1.59
C THR A 126 -9.79 -6.89 -0.18
N ALA A 127 -10.11 -7.66 0.87
CA ALA A 127 -9.77 -7.33 2.25
C ALA A 127 -8.24 -7.34 2.52
N ALA A 128 -7.45 -8.09 1.73
CA ALA A 128 -6.00 -8.05 1.82
C ALA A 128 -5.42 -6.73 1.29
N ASP A 129 -6.01 -6.17 0.23
CA ASP A 129 -5.66 -4.82 -0.24
C ASP A 129 -6.03 -3.76 0.80
N VAL A 130 -7.17 -3.92 1.48
CA VAL A 130 -7.59 -3.01 2.57
C VAL A 130 -6.56 -3.01 3.70
N TYR A 131 -6.07 -4.17 4.11
CA TYR A 131 -5.01 -4.26 5.12
C TYR A 131 -3.73 -3.57 4.66
N SER A 132 -3.31 -3.85 3.42
CA SER A 132 -2.13 -3.25 2.81
C SER A 132 -2.23 -1.72 2.73
N PHE A 133 -3.42 -1.20 2.44
CA PHE A 133 -3.74 0.22 2.52
C PHE A 133 -3.64 0.76 3.97
N GLY A 134 -4.12 0.01 4.96
CA GLY A 134 -3.91 0.36 6.38
C GLY A 134 -2.44 0.48 6.77
N VAL A 135 -1.59 -0.41 6.25
CA VAL A 135 -0.12 -0.32 6.42
C VAL A 135 0.44 0.91 5.70
N LEU A 136 -0.01 1.21 4.49
CA LEU A 136 0.37 2.40 3.72
C LEU A 136 0.08 3.72 4.48
N LEU A 137 -1.04 3.79 5.22
CA LEU A 137 -1.36 4.95 6.06
C LEU A 137 -0.31 5.22 7.15
N SER A 138 0.35 4.18 7.66
CA SER A 138 1.45 4.34 8.62
C SER A 138 2.67 5.05 8.01
N GLU A 139 2.89 4.89 6.70
CA GLU A 139 3.97 5.58 6.00
C GLU A 139 3.63 7.07 5.79
N TYR A 140 2.38 7.39 5.44
CA TYR A 140 1.92 8.79 5.40
C TYR A 140 2.09 9.48 6.77
N SER A 141 1.83 8.74 7.85
CA SER A 141 2.00 9.22 9.22
C SER A 141 3.48 9.44 9.57
N THR A 142 4.31 8.42 9.40
CA THR A 142 5.66 8.39 9.99
C THR A 142 6.77 8.82 9.02
N HIS A 143 6.48 8.88 7.71
CA HIS A 143 7.47 9.00 6.64
C HIS A 143 8.52 7.87 6.63
N ARG A 144 8.37 6.82 7.43
CA ARG A 144 9.31 5.69 7.52
C ARG A 144 8.75 4.47 6.81
N LEU A 145 9.59 3.46 6.62
CA LEU A 145 9.11 2.14 6.21
C LEU A 145 8.24 1.54 7.34
N PRO A 146 7.22 0.72 7.02
CA PRO A 146 6.43 0.04 8.03
C PRO A 146 7.31 -0.76 8.98
N TYR A 147 6.96 -0.75 10.26
CA TYR A 147 7.68 -1.44 11.35
C TYR A 147 9.13 -0.98 11.58
N ALA A 148 9.59 0.13 11.01
CA ALA A 148 10.96 0.63 11.22
C ALA A 148 11.27 0.97 12.68
N ASN A 149 10.25 1.19 13.52
CA ASN A 149 10.39 1.41 14.96
C ASN A 149 10.50 0.10 15.76
N PHE A 150 10.24 -1.05 15.15
CA PHE A 150 10.36 -2.36 15.78
C PHE A 150 11.82 -2.82 15.77
N VAL A 151 12.55 -2.40 16.81
CA VAL A 151 13.98 -2.67 16.99
C VAL A 151 14.23 -3.51 18.22
N ASN A 152 15.32 -4.27 18.21
CA ASN A 152 15.76 -5.03 19.37
C ASN A 152 16.14 -4.07 20.51
N PRO A 153 15.59 -4.22 21.74
CA PRO A 153 15.85 -3.29 22.84
C PRO A 153 17.33 -3.19 23.23
N SER A 154 18.08 -4.28 23.09
CA SER A 154 19.49 -4.37 23.49
C SER A 154 20.43 -3.81 22.41
N THR A 155 20.21 -4.13 21.13
CA THR A 155 21.12 -3.73 20.04
C THR A 155 20.68 -2.47 19.30
N ARG A 156 19.42 -2.04 19.48
CA ARG A 156 18.76 -0.95 18.72
C ARG A 156 18.70 -1.17 17.20
N LEU A 157 19.02 -2.38 16.73
CA LEU A 157 18.92 -2.75 15.31
C LEU A 157 17.49 -3.25 14.98
N PRO A 158 17.00 -3.04 13.74
CA PRO A 158 15.74 -3.61 13.28
C PRO A 158 15.73 -5.13 13.40
N PHE A 159 14.57 -5.71 13.73
CA PHE A 159 14.41 -7.16 13.67
C PHE A 159 14.47 -7.67 12.21
N PRO A 160 14.94 -8.91 11.97
CA PRO A 160 14.87 -9.53 10.65
C PRO A 160 13.44 -9.55 10.11
N GLN A 161 13.29 -9.41 8.80
CA GLN A 161 11.99 -9.37 8.14
C GLN A 161 11.10 -10.58 8.50
N GLN A 162 11.68 -11.77 8.59
CA GLN A 162 10.94 -12.98 8.96
C GLN A 162 10.29 -12.87 10.34
N VAL A 163 10.98 -12.25 11.31
CA VAL A 163 10.44 -12.05 12.66
C VAL A 163 9.25 -11.08 12.64
N VAL A 164 9.35 -10.01 11.84
CA VAL A 164 8.25 -9.06 11.63
C VAL A 164 7.03 -9.79 11.04
N LEU A 165 7.23 -10.57 9.97
CA LEU A 165 6.15 -11.31 9.31
C LEU A 165 5.49 -12.33 10.23
N THR A 166 6.27 -13.11 11.00
CA THR A 166 5.73 -14.05 11.97
C THR A 166 4.86 -13.35 13.02
N LYS A 167 5.29 -12.19 13.53
CA LYS A 167 4.51 -11.43 14.52
C LYS A 167 3.25 -10.81 13.93
N VAL A 168 3.30 -10.33 12.68
CA VAL A 168 2.11 -9.83 11.98
C VAL A 168 1.12 -10.96 11.73
N ALA A 169 1.58 -12.12 11.26
CA ALA A 169 0.75 -13.31 11.05
C ALA A 169 0.10 -13.82 12.35
N ALA A 170 0.79 -13.69 13.50
CA ALA A 170 0.27 -14.01 14.82
C ALA A 170 -0.64 -12.91 15.41
N GLY A 171 -0.80 -11.76 14.74
CA GLY A 171 -1.59 -10.63 15.24
C GLY A 171 -0.93 -9.86 16.40
N GLU A 172 0.35 -10.13 16.67
CA GLU A 172 1.12 -9.54 17.78
C GLU A 172 1.75 -8.19 17.42
N LEU A 173 1.83 -7.87 16.13
CA LEU A 173 2.49 -6.66 15.64
C LEU A 173 1.61 -5.93 14.63
N ARG A 174 1.53 -4.61 14.80
CA ARG A 174 0.89 -3.67 13.88
C ARG A 174 1.85 -2.51 13.60
N PRO A 175 1.75 -1.85 12.44
CA PRO A 175 2.58 -0.69 12.14
C PRO A 175 2.26 0.46 13.11
N ALA A 176 3.28 1.22 13.49
CA ALA A 176 3.13 2.35 14.38
C ALA A 176 2.78 3.63 13.61
N PHE A 177 2.11 4.54 14.32
CA PHE A 177 1.74 5.87 13.84
C PHE A 177 2.38 6.92 14.74
N ASP A 178 2.71 8.08 14.18
CA ASP A 178 3.06 9.27 14.97
C ASP A 178 1.77 9.97 15.41
N GLU A 179 1.21 9.54 16.54
CA GLU A 179 -0.04 10.08 17.10
C GLU A 179 0.04 11.57 17.43
N SER A 180 1.24 12.15 17.58
CA SER A 180 1.41 13.57 17.91
C SER A 180 1.10 14.50 16.74
N THR A 181 1.29 14.03 15.51
CA THR A 181 1.14 14.82 14.28
C THR A 181 0.07 14.27 13.33
N THR A 182 -0.41 13.05 13.57
CA THR A 182 -1.36 12.36 12.69
C THR A 182 -2.81 12.68 13.06
N PRO A 183 -3.65 13.16 12.12
CA PRO A 183 -5.07 13.38 12.37
C PRO A 183 -5.79 12.11 12.82
N SER A 184 -6.73 12.23 13.76
CA SER A 184 -7.45 11.08 14.32
C SER A 184 -8.17 10.24 13.27
N TRP A 185 -8.76 10.88 12.25
CA TRP A 185 -9.45 10.17 11.16
C TRP A 185 -8.53 9.19 10.41
N VAL A 186 -7.22 9.48 10.32
CA VAL A 186 -6.24 8.59 9.68
C VAL A 186 -5.96 7.40 10.58
N VAL A 187 -5.76 7.63 11.88
CA VAL A 187 -5.51 6.57 12.86
C VAL A 187 -6.72 5.65 12.98
N GLU A 188 -7.93 6.20 13.02
CA GLU A 188 -9.20 5.46 13.06
C GLU A 188 -9.41 4.64 11.79
N LEU A 189 -9.18 5.23 10.62
CA LEU A 189 -9.26 4.53 9.33
C LEU A 189 -8.24 3.39 9.26
N ALA A 190 -6.98 3.67 9.59
CA ALA A 190 -5.93 2.66 9.59
C ALA A 190 -6.22 1.54 10.58
N THR A 191 -6.70 1.85 11.78
CA THR A 191 -7.07 0.86 12.80
C THR A 191 -8.15 -0.08 12.29
N ALA A 192 -9.16 0.44 11.60
CA ALA A 192 -10.22 -0.37 10.98
C ALA A 192 -9.67 -1.23 9.84
N CYS A 193 -8.82 -0.68 8.97
CA CYS A 193 -8.20 -1.43 7.88
C CYS A 193 -7.24 -2.54 8.36
N LEU A 194 -6.58 -2.33 9.50
CA LEU A 194 -5.61 -3.26 10.11
C LEU A 194 -6.27 -4.29 11.06
N ALA A 195 -7.58 -4.48 10.99
CA ALA A 195 -8.26 -5.55 11.73
C ALA A 195 -7.65 -6.90 11.35
N PHE A 196 -7.43 -7.76 12.36
CA PHE A 196 -6.75 -9.04 12.15
C PHE A 196 -7.59 -9.97 11.28
N ASN A 197 -8.86 -10.16 11.64
CA ASN A 197 -9.82 -10.88 10.84
C ASN A 197 -10.18 -10.05 9.57
N PRO A 198 -10.03 -10.61 8.36
CA PRO A 198 -10.37 -9.89 7.13
C PRO A 198 -11.82 -9.42 7.05
N ASP A 199 -12.77 -10.15 7.66
CA ASP A 199 -14.20 -9.81 7.62
C ASP A 199 -14.57 -8.59 8.47
N ASP A 200 -13.71 -8.22 9.43
CA ASP A 200 -13.89 -7.04 10.28
C ASP A 200 -13.38 -5.75 9.60
N ARG A 201 -12.73 -5.88 8.44
CA ARG A 201 -12.17 -4.74 7.70
C ARG A 201 -13.25 -4.05 6.88
N PRO A 202 -13.21 -2.72 6.74
CA PRO A 202 -14.15 -2.01 5.88
C PRO A 202 -13.90 -2.34 4.40
N THR A 203 -14.93 -2.29 3.58
CA THR A 203 -14.73 -2.19 2.12
C THR A 203 -14.07 -0.85 1.77
N MET A 204 -13.45 -0.75 0.59
CA MET A 204 -12.85 0.53 0.18
C MET A 204 -13.90 1.66 0.02
N MET A 205 -15.15 1.33 -0.30
CA MET A 205 -16.27 2.29 -0.27
C MET A 205 -16.55 2.81 1.14
N GLN A 206 -16.55 1.93 2.15
CA GLN A 206 -16.71 2.32 3.56
C GLN A 206 -15.50 3.10 4.06
N ALA A 207 -14.29 2.77 3.59
CA ALA A 207 -13.07 3.52 3.87
C ALA A 207 -13.16 4.96 3.31
N ALA A 208 -13.66 5.15 2.09
CA ALA A 208 -13.86 6.47 1.50
C ALA A 208 -14.76 7.38 2.36
N ALA A 209 -15.83 6.82 2.92
CA ALA A 209 -16.74 7.57 3.79
C ALA A 209 -16.08 8.10 5.08
N LYS A 210 -14.96 7.50 5.51
CA LYS A 210 -14.17 7.94 6.66
C LYS A 210 -13.15 9.03 6.32
N VAL A 211 -12.87 9.27 5.04
CA VAL A 211 -11.99 10.36 4.62
C VAL A 211 -12.77 11.68 4.65
N PRO A 212 -12.35 12.68 5.45
CA PRO A 212 -13.07 13.95 5.54
C PRO A 212 -13.18 14.66 4.19
N LYS A 213 -14.35 15.23 3.90
CA LYS A 213 -14.56 16.10 2.73
C LYS A 213 -13.75 17.40 2.91
N ALA A 214 -13.40 18.00 1.76
CA ALA A 214 -12.58 19.22 1.72
C ALA A 214 -13.33 20.41 2.33
#